data_AF-A0AAD7EXT6-F1
#
_entry.id   AF-A0AAD7EXT6-F1
#
_cell.length_a   1.000
_cell.length_b   1.000
_cell.length_c   1.000
_cell.angle_alpha   90.00
_cell.angle_beta   90.00
_cell.angle_gamma   90.00
#
_symmetry.space_group_name_H-M   'P 1'
#
loop_
_entity.id
_entity.type
_entity.pdbx_description
1 polymer ?
#
loop_
_entity_poly.entity_id
_entity_poly.type
_entity_poly.pdbx_seq_one_letter_code
_entity_poly.pdbx_strand_id
1 'polypeptide(L)'
;MELPSTVPQPAPPLPTTLYSWQEDKANAPRQVYVTTTDQAEAELSTFNGPCGIDIEWKPTFVKGQPENPVALIQLANADKILLLHLCHMKRFPKNLQTFLEDPNVAKAGVGIQGDAKKLYKDCAVNVRSCVDLSLLAKSVDNARWKGKYSNPIGLARLIAAYEDRLLTKGKVTRSNWENYLDSSQQEYASNDGYAGYTLYTRLSRMVPSMQKPPLPRCYTFDAIRGRLCEPTGMTWAPFNADYDPGPPPPPRPESAFDPSDLVHLRRAPPPLSGPHQRLLGIRKLVTLCRHRL
;
A
#
# COMPACT_ATOMS: atom_id res chain seq x y z
N MET A 1 35.23 10.24 29.07
CA MET A 1 35.38 9.92 27.63
C MET A 1 34.05 10.23 26.98
N GLU A 2 33.96 11.34 26.26
CA GLU A 2 32.78 11.65 25.45
C GLU A 2 32.76 10.72 24.23
N LEU A 3 31.62 10.08 23.98
CA LEU A 3 31.41 9.30 22.77
C LEU A 3 31.42 10.24 21.55
N PRO A 4 32.12 9.91 20.47
CA PRO A 4 32.19 10.78 19.30
C PRO A 4 30.78 10.95 18.73
N SER A 5 30.36 12.20 18.59
CA SER A 5 29.13 12.58 17.90
C SER A 5 29.22 12.11 16.45
N THR A 6 28.47 11.08 16.11
CA THR A 6 28.33 10.60 14.73
C THR A 6 27.55 11.65 13.95
N VAL A 7 28.26 12.48 13.20
CA VAL A 7 27.66 13.36 12.20
C VAL A 7 26.83 12.48 11.26
N PRO A 8 25.52 12.77 11.06
CA PRO A 8 24.70 12.01 10.14
C PRO A 8 25.32 12.11 8.74
N GLN A 9 25.70 10.96 8.16
CA GLN A 9 26.12 10.90 6.77
C GLN A 9 24.97 11.40 5.88
N PRO A 10 25.23 12.24 4.86
CA PRO A 10 24.20 12.67 3.93
C PRO A 10 23.54 11.46 3.28
N ALA A 11 22.22 11.51 3.11
CA ALA A 11 21.50 10.45 2.43
C ALA A 11 22.08 10.22 1.02
N PRO A 12 22.26 8.97 0.59
CA PRO A 12 22.73 8.70 -0.76
C PRO A 12 21.82 9.35 -1.80
N PRO A 13 22.37 9.80 -2.95
CA PRO A 13 21.59 10.43 -4.01
C PRO A 13 20.51 9.48 -4.51
N LEU A 14 19.37 10.05 -4.92
CA LEU A 14 18.28 9.25 -5.50
C LEU A 14 18.73 8.61 -6.82
N PRO A 15 18.30 7.37 -7.12
CA PRO A 15 18.56 6.75 -8.42
C PRO A 15 18.00 7.60 -9.55
N THR A 16 18.71 7.63 -10.68
CA THR A 16 18.30 8.34 -11.89
C THR A 16 17.87 7.40 -13.02
N THR A 17 18.38 6.16 -13.02
CA THR A 17 18.01 5.13 -13.99
C THR A 17 16.60 4.63 -13.75
N LEU A 18 15.75 4.66 -14.78
CA LEU A 18 14.36 4.20 -14.68
C LEU A 18 14.29 2.69 -14.43
N TYR A 19 13.37 2.28 -13.56
CA TYR A 19 12.99 0.88 -13.43
C TYR A 19 12.20 0.46 -14.66
N SER A 20 12.52 -0.72 -15.23
CA SER A 20 11.70 -1.37 -16.24
C SER A 20 11.72 -2.88 -16.05
N TRP A 21 10.56 -3.52 -16.17
CA TRP A 21 10.43 -4.98 -16.20
C TRP A 21 11.16 -5.62 -17.40
N GLN A 22 11.55 -4.82 -18.40
CA GLN A 22 12.29 -5.24 -19.59
C GLN A 22 13.80 -4.98 -19.50
N GLU A 23 14.32 -4.58 -18.34
CA GLU A 23 15.72 -4.16 -18.21
C GLU A 23 16.70 -5.26 -18.65
N ASP A 24 16.47 -6.51 -18.22
CA ASP A 24 17.19 -7.68 -18.72
C ASP A 24 16.37 -8.40 -19.80
N LYS A 25 16.52 -7.98 -21.06
CA LYS A 25 15.77 -8.54 -22.19
C LYS A 25 15.92 -10.06 -22.35
N ALA A 26 17.03 -10.65 -21.90
CA ALA A 26 17.24 -12.10 -22.02
C ALA A 26 16.41 -12.89 -21.01
N ASN A 27 16.10 -12.28 -19.87
CA ASN A 27 15.37 -12.90 -18.75
C ASN A 27 14.04 -12.20 -18.43
N ALA A 28 13.60 -11.27 -19.27
CA ALA A 28 12.37 -10.52 -19.06
C ALA A 28 11.15 -11.46 -19.14
N PRO A 29 10.19 -11.35 -18.21
CA PRO A 29 8.98 -12.16 -18.25
C PRO A 29 8.15 -11.84 -19.48
N ARG A 30 7.39 -12.81 -20.00
CA ARG A 30 6.44 -12.57 -21.09
C ARG A 30 5.23 -11.79 -20.56
N GLN A 31 5.07 -10.55 -21.03
CA GLN A 31 3.86 -9.76 -20.78
C GLN A 31 2.70 -10.25 -21.65
N VAL A 32 1.52 -10.41 -21.03
CA VAL A 32 0.28 -10.78 -21.70
C VAL A 32 -0.84 -9.86 -21.24
N TYR A 33 -1.43 -9.13 -22.19
CA TYR A 33 -2.64 -8.37 -21.95
C TYR A 33 -3.87 -9.23 -22.25
N VAL A 34 -4.71 -9.43 -21.24
CA VAL A 34 -5.78 -10.42 -21.25
C VAL A 34 -7.11 -9.71 -21.03
N THR A 35 -7.99 -9.77 -22.04
CA THR A 35 -9.30 -9.08 -22.01
C THR A 35 -10.49 -10.04 -22.03
N THR A 36 -10.25 -11.34 -22.21
CA THR A 36 -11.31 -12.36 -22.25
C THR A 36 -11.13 -13.38 -21.15
N THR A 37 -12.26 -13.93 -20.68
CA THR A 37 -12.24 -14.96 -19.64
C THR A 37 -11.49 -16.22 -20.11
N ASP A 38 -11.71 -16.69 -21.34
CA ASP A 38 -11.10 -17.94 -21.83
C ASP A 38 -9.57 -17.83 -21.93
N GLN A 39 -9.06 -16.68 -22.38
CA GLN A 39 -7.63 -16.40 -22.38
C GLN A 39 -7.07 -16.32 -20.95
N ALA A 40 -7.82 -15.74 -20.01
CA ALA A 40 -7.42 -15.70 -18.60
C ALA A 40 -7.33 -17.11 -18.00
N GLU A 41 -8.33 -17.97 -18.22
CA GLU A 41 -8.29 -19.36 -17.76
C GLU A 41 -7.07 -20.10 -18.33
N ALA A 42 -6.78 -19.94 -19.62
CA ALA A 42 -5.64 -20.56 -20.29
C ALA A 42 -4.30 -20.07 -19.72
N GLU A 43 -4.09 -18.76 -19.59
CA GLU A 43 -2.82 -18.21 -19.10
C GLU A 43 -2.58 -18.55 -17.63
N LEU A 44 -3.63 -18.54 -16.81
CA LEU A 44 -3.55 -18.87 -15.38
C LEU A 44 -3.36 -20.36 -15.10
N SER A 45 -3.75 -21.25 -16.03
CA SER A 45 -3.52 -22.69 -15.88
C SER A 45 -2.04 -23.07 -15.78
N THR A 46 -1.15 -22.20 -16.27
CA THR A 46 0.31 -22.37 -16.24
C THR A 46 1.00 -21.30 -15.42
N PHE A 47 0.25 -20.43 -14.74
CA PHE A 47 0.79 -19.39 -13.87
C PHE A 47 0.99 -19.95 -12.47
N ASN A 48 2.19 -19.76 -11.92
CA ASN A 48 2.56 -20.20 -10.57
C ASN A 48 3.06 -19.00 -9.77
N GLY A 49 3.19 -19.16 -8.45
CA GLY A 49 3.85 -18.17 -7.62
C GLY A 49 5.20 -18.64 -7.09
N PRO A 50 5.85 -17.82 -6.25
CA PRO A 50 5.37 -16.55 -5.70
C PRO A 50 5.18 -15.47 -6.78
N CYS A 51 4.27 -14.53 -6.56
CA CYS A 51 4.02 -13.45 -7.52
C CYS A 51 3.90 -12.07 -6.85
N GLY A 52 4.24 -11.03 -7.61
CA GLY A 52 3.78 -9.67 -7.36
C GLY A 52 2.32 -9.53 -7.76
N ILE A 53 1.56 -8.72 -7.00
CA ILE A 53 0.18 -8.37 -7.32
C ILE A 53 -0.05 -6.87 -7.10
N ASP A 54 -0.82 -6.28 -7.98
CA ASP A 54 -1.41 -4.96 -7.83
C ASP A 54 -2.82 -4.95 -8.46
N ILE A 55 -3.60 -3.89 -8.23
CA ILE A 55 -4.90 -3.70 -8.89
C ILE A 55 -5.11 -2.23 -9.29
N GLU A 56 -5.87 -2.01 -10.37
CA GLU A 56 -6.18 -0.66 -10.86
C GLU A 56 -7.68 -0.48 -11.17
N TRP A 57 -8.16 0.75 -11.01
CA TRP A 57 -9.55 1.13 -11.25
C TRP A 57 -9.68 2.60 -11.65
N LYS A 58 -10.75 2.95 -12.36
CA LYS A 58 -11.02 4.35 -12.73
C LYS A 58 -11.17 5.22 -11.46
N PRO A 59 -10.40 6.33 -11.32
CA PRO A 59 -10.49 7.17 -10.14
C PRO A 59 -11.82 7.93 -10.07
N THR A 60 -12.34 8.10 -8.86
CA THR A 60 -13.49 8.96 -8.57
C THR A 60 -13.00 10.28 -7.97
N PHE A 61 -13.22 11.40 -8.67
CA PHE A 61 -12.77 12.73 -8.20
C PHE A 61 -13.83 13.49 -7.38
N VAL A 62 -15.05 12.96 -7.29
CA VAL A 62 -16.14 13.57 -6.54
C VAL A 62 -16.11 13.09 -5.09
N LYS A 63 -15.95 14.01 -4.15
CA LYS A 63 -15.90 13.70 -2.72
C LYS A 63 -17.21 13.01 -2.27
N GLY A 64 -17.07 11.90 -1.53
CA GLY A 64 -18.20 11.16 -0.96
C GLY A 64 -18.84 10.15 -1.91
N GLN A 65 -18.42 10.11 -3.18
CA GLN A 65 -18.82 9.04 -4.10
C GLN A 65 -17.99 7.78 -3.86
N PRO A 66 -18.57 6.57 -4.02
CA PRO A 66 -17.82 5.34 -3.92
C PRO A 66 -16.77 5.25 -5.04
N GLU A 67 -15.70 4.52 -4.76
CA GLU A 67 -14.71 4.14 -5.77
C GLU A 67 -15.35 3.23 -6.82
N ASN A 68 -14.89 3.35 -8.07
CA ASN A 68 -15.29 2.42 -9.13
C ASN A 68 -14.77 1.00 -8.82
N PRO A 69 -15.43 -0.06 -9.34
CA PRO A 69 -14.97 -1.43 -9.21
C PRO A 69 -13.55 -1.64 -9.77
N VAL A 70 -12.87 -2.67 -9.29
CA VAL A 70 -11.59 -3.13 -9.88
C VAL A 70 -11.76 -3.34 -11.39
N ALA A 71 -10.90 -2.69 -12.18
CA ALA A 71 -10.86 -2.84 -13.64
C ALA A 71 -9.77 -3.82 -14.07
N LEU A 72 -8.59 -3.76 -13.45
CA LEU A 72 -7.41 -4.50 -13.85
C LEU A 72 -6.76 -5.17 -12.63
N ILE A 73 -6.27 -6.40 -12.80
CA ILE A 73 -5.34 -7.05 -11.86
C ILE A 73 -4.02 -7.30 -12.60
N GLN A 74 -2.92 -6.91 -11.96
CA GLN A 74 -1.57 -7.25 -12.40
C GLN A 74 -1.08 -8.45 -11.59
N LEU A 75 -0.63 -9.52 -12.26
CA LEU A 75 0.08 -10.63 -11.64
C LEU A 75 1.41 -10.81 -12.33
N ALA A 76 2.51 -10.85 -11.57
CA ALA A 76 3.83 -10.97 -12.15
C ALA A 76 4.68 -11.99 -11.39
N ASN A 77 5.32 -12.91 -12.10
CA ASN A 77 6.31 -13.83 -11.55
C ASN A 77 7.59 -13.80 -12.40
N ALA A 78 8.49 -14.77 -12.23
CA ALA A 78 9.73 -14.85 -13.00
C ALA A 78 9.50 -14.89 -14.52
N ASP A 79 8.43 -15.58 -14.95
CA ASP A 79 8.26 -16.00 -16.34
C ASP A 79 7.20 -15.18 -17.09
N LYS A 80 6.22 -14.62 -16.38
CA LYS A 80 5.05 -13.95 -16.96
C LYS A 80 4.61 -12.72 -16.18
N ILE A 81 4.10 -11.75 -16.92
CA ILE A 81 3.29 -10.64 -16.40
C ILE A 81 1.91 -10.74 -17.05
N LEU A 82 0.87 -10.96 -16.25
CA LEU A 82 -0.51 -11.01 -16.70
C LEU A 82 -1.20 -9.69 -16.32
N LEU A 83 -1.70 -8.99 -17.32
CA LEU A 83 -2.57 -7.82 -17.17
C LEU A 83 -4.02 -8.28 -17.42
N LEU A 84 -4.70 -8.68 -16.35
CA LEU A 84 -6.04 -9.27 -16.39
C LEU A 84 -7.11 -8.18 -16.32
N HIS A 85 -7.62 -7.79 -17.47
CA HIS A 85 -8.56 -6.67 -17.60
C HIS A 85 -10.00 -7.11 -17.35
N LEU A 86 -10.37 -7.20 -16.07
CA LEU A 86 -11.61 -7.78 -15.58
C LEU A 86 -12.87 -7.13 -16.14
N CYS A 87 -12.90 -5.80 -16.32
CA CYS A 87 -14.12 -5.13 -16.80
C CYS A 87 -14.48 -5.45 -18.26
N HIS A 88 -13.58 -6.06 -19.02
CA HIS A 88 -13.86 -6.58 -20.36
C HIS A 88 -14.20 -8.07 -20.38
N MET A 89 -14.07 -8.76 -19.24
CA MET A 89 -14.37 -10.18 -19.13
C MET A 89 -15.85 -10.42 -18.85
N LYS A 90 -16.41 -11.49 -19.43
CA LYS A 90 -17.82 -11.86 -19.23
C LYS A 90 -18.13 -12.28 -17.80
N ARG A 91 -17.13 -12.81 -17.10
CA ARG A 91 -17.18 -13.27 -15.70
C ARG A 91 -15.78 -13.26 -15.10
N PHE A 92 -15.70 -13.25 -13.78
CA PHE A 92 -14.46 -13.45 -13.05
C PHE A 92 -13.87 -14.85 -13.39
N PRO A 93 -12.60 -14.97 -13.80
CA PRO A 93 -12.00 -16.25 -14.16
C PRO A 93 -11.88 -17.19 -12.95
N LYS A 94 -12.21 -18.48 -13.13
CA LYS A 94 -12.18 -19.47 -12.05
C LYS A 94 -10.74 -19.77 -11.62
N ASN A 95 -9.82 -19.90 -12.57
CA ASN A 95 -8.40 -20.11 -12.26
C ASN A 95 -7.80 -18.92 -11.51
N LEU A 96 -8.30 -17.71 -11.74
CA LEU A 96 -7.88 -16.52 -10.98
C LEU A 96 -8.36 -16.60 -9.54
N GLN A 97 -9.62 -16.97 -9.33
CA GLN A 97 -10.16 -17.19 -7.98
C GLN A 97 -9.35 -18.26 -7.25
N THR A 98 -9.15 -19.43 -7.87
CA THR A 98 -8.36 -20.52 -7.26
C THR A 98 -6.94 -20.08 -6.92
N PHE A 99 -6.28 -19.32 -7.80
CA PHE A 99 -4.94 -18.78 -7.56
C PHE A 99 -4.89 -17.79 -6.38
N LEU A 100 -5.82 -16.82 -6.34
CA LEU A 100 -5.87 -15.83 -5.27
C LEU A 100 -6.21 -16.47 -3.91
N GLU A 101 -7.05 -17.51 -3.91
CA GLU A 101 -7.48 -18.23 -2.71
C GLU A 101 -6.49 -19.33 -2.26
N ASP A 102 -5.41 -19.60 -2.99
CA ASP A 102 -4.42 -20.60 -2.59
C ASP A 102 -3.51 -20.07 -1.44
N PRO A 103 -3.54 -20.67 -0.24
CA PRO A 103 -2.67 -20.24 0.87
C PRO A 103 -1.19 -20.60 0.68
N ASN A 104 -0.86 -21.49 -0.25
CA ASN A 104 0.52 -21.93 -0.50
C ASN A 104 1.26 -21.02 -1.47
N VAL A 105 0.53 -20.12 -2.15
CA VAL A 105 1.10 -19.19 -3.11
C VAL A 105 1.16 -17.80 -2.52
N ALA A 106 2.36 -17.27 -2.30
CA ALA A 106 2.55 -15.91 -1.82
C ALA A 106 2.15 -14.88 -2.90
N LYS A 107 1.30 -13.92 -2.51
CA LYS A 107 0.93 -12.75 -3.32
C LYS A 107 1.52 -11.52 -2.65
N ALA A 108 2.52 -10.89 -3.26
CA ALA A 108 3.27 -9.80 -2.66
C ALA A 108 2.94 -8.45 -3.28
N GLY A 109 2.70 -7.43 -2.45
CA GLY A 109 2.36 -6.09 -2.92
C GLY A 109 2.61 -5.02 -1.85
N VAL A 110 2.46 -3.76 -2.22
CA VAL A 110 2.56 -2.60 -1.31
C VAL A 110 1.16 -2.03 -1.11
N GLY A 111 0.71 -1.95 0.14
CA GLY A 111 -0.68 -1.53 0.42
C GLY A 111 -1.71 -2.64 0.15
N ILE A 112 -1.25 -3.88 -0.04
CA ILE A 112 -2.01 -5.07 -0.41
C ILE A 112 -3.18 -5.40 0.54
N GLN A 113 -3.19 -4.87 1.78
CA GLN A 113 -4.38 -4.99 2.64
C GLN A 113 -5.60 -4.27 2.05
N GLY A 114 -5.38 -3.12 1.42
CA GLY A 114 -6.43 -2.36 0.73
C GLY A 114 -6.92 -3.12 -0.49
N ASP A 115 -5.98 -3.62 -1.30
CA ASP A 115 -6.28 -4.32 -2.55
C ASP A 115 -7.05 -5.60 -2.29
N ALA A 116 -6.62 -6.42 -1.33
CA ALA A 116 -7.30 -7.65 -0.97
C ALA A 116 -8.72 -7.40 -0.43
N LYS A 117 -8.93 -6.33 0.35
CA LYS A 117 -10.27 -5.93 0.80
C LYS A 117 -11.15 -5.48 -0.36
N LYS A 118 -10.58 -4.72 -1.29
CA LYS A 118 -11.28 -4.22 -2.48
C LYS A 118 -11.68 -5.36 -3.41
N LEU A 119 -10.78 -6.32 -3.64
CA LEU A 119 -11.07 -7.54 -4.39
C LEU A 119 -12.24 -8.33 -3.79
N TYR A 120 -12.29 -8.48 -2.46
CA TYR A 120 -13.46 -9.11 -1.84
C TYR A 120 -14.73 -8.27 -2.02
N LYS A 121 -14.66 -6.95 -1.82
CA LYS A 121 -15.81 -6.05 -1.96
C LYS A 121 -16.39 -6.08 -3.38
N ASP A 122 -15.54 -6.03 -4.39
CA ASP A 122 -15.94 -5.81 -5.78
C ASP A 122 -16.15 -7.14 -6.54
N CYS A 123 -15.45 -8.21 -6.15
CA CYS A 123 -15.45 -9.49 -6.85
C CYS A 123 -15.82 -10.71 -5.97
N ALA A 124 -16.11 -10.50 -4.67
CA ALA A 124 -16.41 -11.56 -3.70
C ALA A 124 -15.32 -12.66 -3.60
N VAL A 125 -14.07 -12.32 -3.92
CA VAL A 125 -12.93 -13.24 -3.88
C VAL A 125 -12.09 -13.04 -2.62
N ASN A 126 -11.71 -14.14 -1.97
CA ASN A 126 -10.74 -14.08 -0.87
C ASN A 126 -9.32 -14.03 -1.45
N VAL A 127 -8.38 -13.42 -0.73
CA VAL A 127 -6.96 -13.45 -1.12
C VAL A 127 -6.17 -13.96 0.06
N ARG A 128 -5.47 -15.08 -0.12
CA ARG A 128 -4.72 -15.75 0.97
C ARG A 128 -3.22 -15.59 0.80
N SER A 129 -2.42 -15.73 1.84
CA SER A 129 -0.95 -15.62 1.75
C SER A 129 -0.50 -14.29 1.13
N CYS A 130 -1.19 -13.20 1.47
CA CYS A 130 -0.82 -11.84 1.10
C CYS A 130 0.43 -11.44 1.88
N VAL A 131 1.47 -10.97 1.19
CA VAL A 131 2.72 -10.48 1.77
C VAL A 131 2.79 -8.97 1.56
N ASP A 132 2.76 -8.21 2.64
CA ASP A 132 3.00 -6.76 2.58
C ASP A 132 4.51 -6.49 2.50
N LEU A 133 4.95 -5.94 1.37
CA LEU A 133 6.36 -5.67 1.09
C LEU A 133 6.95 -4.56 1.97
N SER A 134 6.15 -3.59 2.41
CA SER A 134 6.60 -2.55 3.35
C SER A 134 6.87 -3.14 4.73
N LEU A 135 6.02 -4.04 5.20
CA LEU A 135 6.20 -4.75 6.47
C LEU A 135 7.35 -5.76 6.40
N LEU A 136 7.48 -6.48 5.28
CA LEU A 136 8.61 -7.38 5.05
C LEU A 136 9.94 -6.60 5.06
N ALA A 137 10.04 -5.50 4.30
CA ALA A 137 11.25 -4.66 4.26
C ALA A 137 11.64 -4.16 5.66
N LYS A 138 10.67 -3.67 6.45
CA LYS A 138 10.90 -3.27 7.84
C LYS A 138 11.38 -4.41 8.74
N SER A 139 10.89 -5.62 8.48
CA SER A 139 11.20 -6.79 9.27
C SER A 139 12.59 -7.36 8.97
N VAL A 140 13.06 -7.25 7.73
CA VAL A 140 14.37 -7.79 7.31
C VAL A 140 15.48 -6.73 7.27
N ASP A 141 15.12 -5.44 7.29
CA ASP A 141 16.06 -4.31 7.19
C ASP A 141 15.64 -3.17 8.15
N ASN A 142 15.47 -3.51 9.44
CA ASN A 142 15.05 -2.56 10.48
C ASN A 142 16.03 -1.37 10.65
N ALA A 143 17.32 -1.57 10.34
CA ALA A 143 18.31 -0.49 10.42
C ALA A 143 18.00 0.64 9.42
N ARG A 144 17.52 0.30 8.21
CA ARG A 144 17.15 1.28 7.17
C ARG A 144 15.81 1.96 7.44
N TRP A 145 14.85 1.25 8.01
CA TRP A 145 13.47 1.72 8.13
C TRP A 145 13.09 1.97 9.58
N LYS A 146 12.89 3.25 9.91
CA LYS A 146 12.45 3.73 11.23
C LYS A 146 11.07 4.39 11.17
N GLY A 147 10.51 4.70 12.34
CA GLY A 147 9.13 5.14 12.53
C GLY A 147 8.17 3.96 12.77
N LYS A 148 6.88 4.25 12.99
CA LYS A 148 5.87 3.23 13.33
C LYS A 148 5.86 2.07 12.34
N TYR A 149 5.80 0.82 12.85
CA TYR A 149 5.81 -0.38 12.00
C TYR A 149 4.68 -0.37 10.96
N SER A 150 3.49 0.06 11.35
CA SER A 150 2.30 0.14 10.49
C SER A 150 2.32 1.28 9.46
N ASN A 151 3.27 2.21 9.49
CA ASN A 151 3.33 3.27 8.47
C ASN A 151 3.80 2.68 7.13
N PRO A 152 3.07 2.84 6.01
CA PRO A 152 3.46 2.23 4.75
C PRO A 152 4.71 2.88 4.14
N ILE A 153 5.55 2.06 3.51
CA ILE A 153 6.62 2.49 2.60
C ILE A 153 6.10 2.28 1.18
N GLY A 154 6.11 3.33 0.36
CA GLY A 154 5.65 3.25 -1.02
C GLY A 154 6.57 2.43 -1.92
N LEU A 155 6.00 1.75 -2.91
CA LEU A 155 6.71 0.89 -3.86
C LEU A 155 7.96 1.53 -4.49
N ALA A 156 7.84 2.77 -4.97
CA ALA A 156 8.97 3.50 -5.57
C ALA A 156 10.14 3.72 -4.60
N ARG A 157 9.86 3.90 -3.29
CA ARG A 157 10.91 4.02 -2.28
C ARG A 157 11.61 2.68 -2.01
N LEU A 158 10.86 1.58 -2.07
CA LEU A 158 11.43 0.24 -1.93
C LEU A 158 12.30 -0.09 -3.15
N ILE A 159 11.82 0.15 -4.38
CA ILE A 159 12.60 -0.06 -5.60
C ILE A 159 13.89 0.77 -5.59
N ALA A 160 13.82 2.05 -5.20
CA ALA A 160 15.02 2.88 -5.08
C ALA A 160 16.01 2.33 -4.04
N ALA A 161 15.52 1.77 -2.92
CA ALA A 161 16.38 1.28 -1.84
C ALA A 161 17.04 -0.08 -2.14
N TYR A 162 16.38 -0.94 -2.90
CA TYR A 162 16.80 -2.34 -3.08
C TYR A 162 17.30 -2.69 -4.47
N GLU A 163 16.85 -1.96 -5.50
CA GLU A 163 17.23 -2.18 -6.90
C GLU A 163 18.02 -1.00 -7.49
N ASP A 164 18.18 0.10 -6.75
CA ASP A 164 18.86 1.33 -7.23
C ASP A 164 18.26 1.82 -8.56
N ARG A 165 16.92 1.85 -8.62
CA ARG A 165 16.14 2.31 -9.78
C ARG A 165 15.07 3.32 -9.39
N LEU A 166 14.69 4.16 -10.34
CA LEU A 166 13.61 5.12 -10.23
C LEU A 166 12.33 4.53 -10.82
N LEU A 167 11.38 4.17 -9.96
CA LEU A 167 10.03 3.83 -10.39
C LEU A 167 9.19 5.12 -10.45
N THR A 168 8.89 5.60 -11.66
CA THR A 168 8.16 6.85 -11.85
C THR A 168 6.66 6.64 -11.66
N LYS A 169 6.06 7.46 -10.80
CA LYS A 169 4.59 7.57 -10.69
C LYS A 169 4.11 8.72 -11.57
N GLY A 170 3.41 8.37 -12.65
CA GLY A 170 2.94 9.32 -13.66
C GLY A 170 1.47 9.71 -13.52
N LYS A 171 0.95 10.45 -14.51
CA LYS A 171 -0.49 10.71 -14.65
C LYS A 171 -1.30 9.43 -14.90
N VAL A 172 -0.64 8.37 -15.38
CA VAL A 172 -1.22 7.05 -15.69
C VAL A 172 -1.95 6.46 -14.48
N THR A 173 -1.45 6.67 -13.26
CA THR A 173 -2.09 6.21 -12.00
C THR A 173 -3.51 6.74 -11.78
N ARG A 174 -3.86 7.84 -12.46
CA ARG A 174 -5.18 8.48 -12.40
C ARG A 174 -5.90 8.44 -13.73
N SER A 175 -5.50 7.52 -14.62
CA SER A 175 -6.14 7.32 -15.92
C SER A 175 -7.45 6.55 -15.80
N ASN A 176 -8.23 6.49 -16.88
CA ASN A 176 -9.39 5.61 -16.92
C ASN A 176 -8.94 4.18 -17.26
N TRP A 177 -8.85 3.34 -16.23
CA TRP A 177 -8.47 1.93 -16.35
C TRP A 177 -9.56 1.01 -16.90
N GLU A 178 -10.76 1.52 -17.18
CA GLU A 178 -11.82 0.75 -17.85
C GLU A 178 -11.70 0.77 -19.38
N ASN A 179 -10.86 1.66 -19.92
CA ASN A 179 -10.57 1.72 -21.35
C ASN A 179 -9.53 0.66 -21.70
N TYR A 180 -9.56 0.14 -22.94
CA TYR A 180 -8.49 -0.70 -23.45
C TYR A 180 -7.13 -0.04 -23.22
N LEU A 181 -6.21 -0.81 -22.62
CA LEU A 181 -4.92 -0.28 -22.19
C LEU A 181 -4.04 0.10 -23.37
N ASP A 182 -3.61 1.36 -23.40
CA ASP A 182 -2.55 1.79 -24.31
C ASP A 182 -1.17 1.26 -23.87
N SER A 183 -0.13 1.51 -24.68
CA SER A 183 1.22 1.04 -24.38
C SER A 183 1.79 1.63 -23.08
N SER A 184 1.40 2.85 -22.71
CA SER A 184 1.86 3.53 -21.49
C SER A 184 1.22 2.92 -20.24
N GLN A 185 -0.09 2.62 -20.30
CA GLN A 185 -0.81 1.91 -19.25
C GLN A 185 -0.30 0.48 -19.06
N GLN A 186 -0.02 -0.23 -20.16
CA GLN A 186 0.54 -1.58 -20.10
C GLN A 186 1.95 -1.59 -19.51
N GLU A 187 2.82 -0.66 -19.92
CA GLU A 187 4.17 -0.53 -19.36
C GLU A 187 4.12 -0.18 -17.86
N TYR A 188 3.28 0.78 -17.47
CA TYR A 188 3.09 1.15 -16.07
C TYR A 188 2.62 -0.05 -15.23
N ALA A 189 1.54 -0.71 -15.66
CA ALA A 189 0.95 -1.83 -14.92
C ALA A 189 1.93 -3.01 -14.83
N SER A 190 2.68 -3.28 -15.90
CA SER A 190 3.70 -4.32 -15.90
C SER A 190 4.83 -4.01 -14.91
N ASN A 191 5.27 -2.74 -14.87
CA ASN A 191 6.28 -2.30 -13.90
C ASN A 191 5.80 -2.43 -12.45
N ASP A 192 4.58 -2.00 -12.13
CA ASP A 192 4.06 -2.07 -10.76
C ASP A 192 3.90 -3.53 -10.27
N GLY A 193 3.32 -4.41 -11.10
CA GLY A 193 3.20 -5.83 -10.78
C GLY A 193 4.57 -6.51 -10.63
N TYR A 194 5.48 -6.31 -11.60
CA TYR A 194 6.78 -6.97 -11.58
C TYR A 194 7.71 -6.42 -10.49
N ALA A 195 7.64 -5.12 -10.18
CA ALA A 195 8.32 -4.54 -9.03
C ALA A 195 7.96 -5.25 -7.71
N GLY A 196 6.68 -5.62 -7.55
CA GLY A 196 6.25 -6.42 -6.40
C GLY A 196 6.96 -7.78 -6.31
N TYR A 197 7.07 -8.49 -7.43
CA TYR A 197 7.78 -9.78 -7.52
C TYR A 197 9.29 -9.63 -7.26
N THR A 198 9.93 -8.64 -7.89
CA THR A 198 11.36 -8.34 -7.73
C THR A 198 11.68 -8.08 -6.26
N LEU A 199 10.92 -7.19 -5.61
CA LEU A 199 11.11 -6.88 -4.19
C LEU A 199 10.84 -8.08 -3.29
N TYR A 200 9.79 -8.85 -3.54
CA TYR A 200 9.53 -10.06 -2.76
C TYR A 200 10.72 -11.02 -2.83
N THR A 201 11.24 -11.26 -4.03
CA THR A 201 12.39 -12.15 -4.24
C THR A 201 13.65 -11.61 -3.58
N ARG A 202 13.91 -10.31 -3.69
CA ARG A 202 15.06 -9.63 -3.08
C ARG A 202 15.03 -9.69 -1.56
N LEU A 203 13.90 -9.33 -0.95
CA LEU A 203 13.73 -9.29 0.51
C LEU A 203 13.69 -10.70 1.11
N SER A 204 13.01 -11.65 0.45
CA SER A 204 12.96 -13.04 0.89
C SER A 204 14.35 -13.69 0.94
N ARG A 205 15.27 -13.32 0.04
CA ARG A 205 16.66 -13.79 0.05
C ARG A 205 17.47 -13.27 1.25
N MET A 206 17.04 -12.19 1.90
CA MET A 206 17.72 -11.67 3.10
C MET A 206 17.39 -12.53 4.34
N VAL A 207 16.19 -13.12 4.39
CA VAL A 207 15.66 -13.84 5.57
C VAL A 207 16.58 -14.99 6.05
N PRO A 208 17.08 -15.90 5.20
CA PRO A 208 17.90 -17.03 5.66
C PRO A 208 19.23 -16.63 6.31
N SER A 209 19.73 -15.42 6.02
CA SER A 209 20.99 -14.90 6.56
C SER A 209 20.83 -14.22 7.93
N MET A 210 19.60 -14.04 8.41
CA MET A 210 19.32 -13.35 9.66
C MET A 210 19.51 -14.26 10.87
N GLN A 211 20.15 -13.75 11.92
CA GLN A 211 20.26 -14.45 13.20
C GLN A 211 18.90 -14.74 13.83
N LYS A 212 17.95 -13.81 13.68
CA LYS A 212 16.56 -13.94 14.13
C LYS A 212 15.62 -13.62 12.96
N PRO A 213 15.24 -14.62 12.15
CA PRO A 213 14.29 -14.41 11.05
C PRO A 213 12.94 -13.90 11.56
N PRO A 214 12.32 -12.91 10.89
CA PRO A 214 11.00 -12.43 11.29
C PRO A 214 9.94 -13.50 11.04
N LEU A 215 9.00 -13.62 11.96
CA LEU A 215 7.88 -14.55 11.83
C LEU A 215 6.96 -14.12 10.68
N PRO A 216 6.46 -15.04 9.83
CA PRO A 216 5.59 -14.67 8.71
C PRO A 216 4.38 -13.82 9.11
N ARG A 217 3.78 -14.07 10.28
CA ARG A 217 2.65 -13.25 10.79
C ARG A 217 2.95 -11.75 10.93
N CYS A 218 4.21 -11.34 10.94
CA CYS A 218 4.59 -9.93 11.00
C CYS A 218 4.28 -9.17 9.69
N TYR A 219 4.23 -9.87 8.55
CA TYR A 219 4.08 -9.27 7.22
C TYR A 219 3.14 -10.05 6.28
N THR A 220 2.69 -11.24 6.68
CA THR A 220 1.79 -12.12 5.91
C THR A 220 0.43 -12.27 6.58
N PHE A 221 -0.63 -12.24 5.78
CA PHE A 221 -2.01 -12.41 6.23
C PHE A 221 -2.90 -13.02 5.14
N ASP A 222 -4.08 -13.50 5.53
CA ASP A 222 -5.19 -13.84 4.65
C ASP A 222 -6.25 -12.73 4.71
N ALA A 223 -6.93 -12.47 3.59
CA ALA A 223 -8.10 -11.61 3.50
C ALA A 223 -9.33 -12.49 3.21
N ILE A 224 -9.99 -12.93 4.29
CA ILE A 224 -11.16 -13.79 4.22
C ILE A 224 -12.41 -12.97 4.51
N ARG A 225 -13.33 -12.93 3.54
CA ARG A 225 -14.57 -12.16 3.62
C ARG A 225 -14.36 -10.69 3.98
N GLY A 226 -13.34 -10.06 3.39
CA GLY A 226 -12.97 -8.67 3.63
C GLY A 226 -12.31 -8.40 5.00
N ARG A 227 -12.08 -9.43 5.81
CA ARG A 227 -11.36 -9.33 7.09
C ARG A 227 -9.93 -9.82 6.93
N LEU A 228 -8.99 -9.08 7.49
CA LEU A 228 -7.60 -9.50 7.56
C LEU A 228 -7.44 -10.47 8.73
N CYS A 229 -6.92 -11.66 8.47
CA CYS A 229 -6.75 -12.69 9.46
C CYS A 229 -5.41 -13.43 9.30
N GLU A 230 -4.94 -14.00 10.40
CA GLU A 230 -3.85 -14.98 10.39
C GLU A 230 -4.35 -16.29 9.75
N PRO A 231 -3.43 -17.19 9.32
CA PRO A 231 -3.82 -18.53 8.85
C PRO A 231 -4.62 -19.33 9.88
N THR A 232 -4.49 -19.01 11.17
CA THR A 232 -5.26 -19.59 12.28
C THR A 232 -6.72 -19.09 12.34
N GLY A 233 -7.07 -18.06 11.57
CA GLY A 233 -8.38 -17.42 11.57
C GLY A 233 -8.53 -16.24 12.54
N MET A 234 -7.52 -15.94 13.36
CA MET A 234 -7.51 -14.77 14.25
C MET A 234 -7.40 -13.47 13.46
N THR A 235 -7.97 -12.37 13.95
CA THR A 235 -7.81 -11.05 13.32
C THR A 235 -6.34 -10.67 13.23
N TRP A 236 -5.89 -10.29 12.03
CA TRP A 236 -4.53 -9.86 11.79
C TRP A 236 -4.40 -8.34 11.84
N ALA A 237 -3.28 -7.87 12.40
CA ALA A 237 -2.87 -6.48 12.36
C ALA A 237 -1.34 -6.40 12.21
N PRO A 238 -0.80 -5.33 11.57
CA PRO A 238 0.64 -5.16 11.44
C PRO A 238 1.32 -5.07 12.81
N PHE A 239 2.09 -6.09 13.16
CA PHE A 239 2.83 -6.13 14.43
C PHE A 239 4.12 -6.96 14.31
N ASN A 240 5.22 -6.40 14.81
CA ASN A 240 6.48 -7.09 14.94
C ASN A 240 7.14 -6.64 16.26
N ALA A 241 7.26 -7.57 17.21
CA ALA A 241 7.82 -7.30 18.54
C ALA A 241 9.32 -6.98 18.51
N ASP A 242 10.02 -7.41 17.46
CA ASP A 242 11.46 -7.22 17.29
C ASP A 242 11.80 -5.96 16.46
N TYR A 243 10.79 -5.24 15.98
CA TYR A 243 11.00 -4.03 15.20
C TYR A 243 11.27 -2.83 16.12
N ASP A 244 12.46 -2.25 16.01
CA ASP A 244 12.81 -0.99 16.66
C ASP A 244 12.38 0.21 15.78
N PRO A 245 11.40 1.03 16.22
CA PRO A 245 10.96 2.21 15.48
C PRO A 245 11.97 3.36 15.50
N GLY A 246 13.06 3.26 16.27
CA GLY A 246 13.99 4.35 16.50
C GLY A 246 13.43 5.41 17.47
N PRO A 247 14.19 6.49 17.71
CA PRO A 247 13.76 7.54 18.61
C PRO A 247 12.46 8.21 18.10
N PRO A 248 11.59 8.68 19.01
CA PRO A 248 10.41 9.43 18.61
C PRO A 248 10.84 10.71 17.86
N PRO A 249 10.08 11.17 16.85
CA PRO A 249 10.35 12.44 16.21
C PRO A 249 10.33 13.56 17.25
N PRO A 250 11.15 14.61 17.09
CA PRO A 250 11.13 15.75 18.01
C PRO A 250 9.72 16.36 18.07
N PRO A 251 9.32 16.94 19.22
CA PRO A 251 8.05 17.65 19.32
C PRO A 251 7.94 18.68 18.20
N ARG A 252 6.75 18.81 17.62
CA ARG A 252 6.50 19.92 16.69
C ARG A 252 6.78 21.22 17.45
N PRO A 253 7.55 22.18 16.88
CA PRO A 253 7.68 23.49 17.48
C PRO A 253 6.27 24.03 17.77
N GLU A 254 6.06 24.58 18.97
CA GLU A 254 4.82 25.30 19.25
C GLU A 254 4.63 26.33 18.14
N SER A 255 3.46 26.32 17.49
CA SER A 255 3.15 27.35 16.50
C SER A 255 3.29 28.68 17.23
N ALA A 256 4.23 29.52 16.79
CA ALA A 256 4.34 30.87 17.30
C ALA A 256 2.94 31.49 17.21
N PHE A 257 2.42 31.92 18.36
CA PHE A 257 1.12 32.58 18.45
C PHE A 257 1.13 33.75 17.48
N ASP A 258 0.32 33.69 16.42
CA ASP A 258 0.16 34.79 15.49
C ASP A 258 -0.83 35.78 16.12
N PRO A 259 -0.41 37.02 16.45
CA PRO A 259 -1.31 38.03 17.01
C PRO A 259 -2.50 38.36 16.11
N SER A 260 -2.45 38.02 14.81
CA SER A 260 -3.56 38.21 13.87
C SER A 260 -4.76 37.27 14.12
N ASP A 261 -4.55 36.14 14.78
CA ASP A 261 -5.64 35.21 15.17
C ASP A 261 -6.61 35.82 16.20
N LEU A 262 -6.19 36.87 16.91
CA LEU A 262 -7.04 37.61 17.86
C LEU A 262 -8.00 38.60 17.19
N VAL A 263 -7.82 38.92 15.90
CA VAL A 263 -8.65 39.90 15.19
C VAL A 263 -10.06 39.37 14.92
N HIS A 264 -10.24 38.04 14.91
CA HIS A 264 -11.55 37.41 14.68
C HIS A 264 -12.43 37.25 15.94
N LEU A 265 -11.91 37.53 17.14
CA LEU A 265 -12.68 37.46 18.40
C LEU A 265 -13.35 38.77 18.84
N ARG A 266 -13.20 39.88 18.08
CA ARG A 266 -13.78 41.20 18.42
C ARG A 266 -14.97 41.61 17.55
N ARG A 267 -15.81 40.69 17.12
CA ARG A 267 -17.15 41.04 16.61
C ARG A 267 -18.17 40.69 17.68
N ALA A 268 -18.67 41.71 18.36
CA ALA A 268 -19.84 41.57 19.22
C ALA A 268 -20.99 40.97 18.39
N PRO A 269 -21.76 40.01 18.93
CA PRO A 269 -22.93 39.51 18.25
C PRO A 269 -23.94 40.66 18.05
N PRO A 270 -24.67 40.69 16.92
CA PRO A 270 -25.68 41.71 16.69
C PRO A 270 -26.78 41.62 17.76
N PRO A 271 -27.40 42.76 18.13
CA PRO A 271 -28.46 42.77 19.14
C PRO A 271 -29.66 41.96 18.66
N LEU A 272 -30.18 41.09 19.54
CA LEU A 272 -31.40 40.33 19.32
C LEU A 272 -32.60 41.27 19.34
N SER A 273 -33.24 41.46 18.20
CA SER A 273 -34.56 42.11 18.09
C SER A 273 -35.66 41.05 18.05
N GLY A 274 -36.50 41.00 19.09
CA GLY A 274 -37.82 40.34 19.05
C GLY A 274 -38.11 39.38 20.21
N PRO A 275 -39.32 39.43 20.82
CA PRO A 275 -39.66 38.58 21.95
C PRO A 275 -40.25 37.26 21.44
N HIS A 276 -39.53 36.15 21.56
CA HIS A 276 -40.14 34.84 21.80
C HIS A 276 -39.12 33.83 22.32
N GLN A 277 -39.30 33.52 23.61
CA GLN A 277 -38.96 32.29 24.32
C GLN A 277 -38.85 31.01 23.45
N ARG A 278 -37.71 30.28 23.50
CA ARG A 278 -37.50 29.01 24.26
C ARG A 278 -36.39 28.11 23.69
N LEU A 279 -35.55 27.65 24.62
CA LEU A 279 -34.94 26.31 24.78
C LEU A 279 -34.27 25.61 23.58
N LEU A 280 -32.94 25.38 23.68
CA LEU A 280 -32.37 24.04 23.96
C LEU A 280 -30.82 24.08 23.96
N GLY A 281 -30.22 23.58 25.04
CA GLY A 281 -28.92 22.89 25.02
C GLY A 281 -27.64 23.73 24.92
N ILE A 282 -26.50 23.40 25.54
CA ILE A 282 -26.05 22.21 26.24
C ILE A 282 -24.92 22.66 27.18
N ARG A 283 -25.00 22.22 28.44
CA ARG A 283 -23.89 22.22 29.40
C ARG A 283 -22.78 21.28 28.89
N LYS A 284 -21.55 21.76 28.81
CA LYS A 284 -20.31 21.00 29.10
C LYS A 284 -19.10 21.93 29.02
N LEU A 285 -18.78 22.60 30.12
CA LEU A 285 -17.49 23.27 30.27
C LEU A 285 -17.16 23.43 31.77
N VAL A 286 -16.85 22.33 32.44
CA VAL A 286 -16.06 22.35 33.67
C VAL A 286 -15.22 21.07 33.71
N THR A 287 -13.96 21.22 34.13
CA THR A 287 -12.83 20.26 34.20
C THR A 287 -11.88 20.51 33.02
N LEU A 288 -10.76 21.21 33.16
CA LEU A 288 -9.68 20.98 34.12
C LEU A 288 -8.73 22.20 34.09
N CYS A 289 -8.53 22.90 35.20
CA CYS A 289 -7.31 23.67 35.49
C CYS A 289 -7.38 24.23 36.93
N ARG A 290 -7.24 23.33 37.91
CA ARG A 290 -6.52 23.68 39.14
C ARG A 290 -5.08 23.30 38.89
N HIS A 291 -4.17 24.26 38.80
CA HIS A 291 -2.85 24.22 39.43
C HIS A 291 -2.08 25.51 39.11
N ARG A 292 -1.60 26.13 40.20
CA ARG A 292 -0.53 27.14 40.33
C ARG A 292 -0.92 28.62 40.24
N LEU A 293 -0.84 29.19 41.45
CA LEU A 293 -0.58 30.57 41.88
C LEU A 293 -1.74 31.55 41.73
#